data_AF-A0A838KB70-F1
#
_entry.id   AF-A0A838KB70-F1
#
_cell.length_a   1.000
_cell.length_b   1.000
_cell.length_c   1.000
_cell.angle_alpha   90.00
_cell.angle_beta   90.00
_cell.angle_gamma   90.00
#
_symmetry.space_group_name_H-M   'P 1'
#
loop_
_entity.id
_entity.type
_entity.pdbx_description
1 polymer ?
#
loop_
_entity_poly.entity_id
_entity_poly.type
_entity_poly.pdbx_seq_one_letter_code
_entity_poly.pdbx_strand_id
1 'polypeptide(L)' 'MSGSSSTPELLPILSRGKHRSSRKGACFMEMASVLAGERWSDHPRCTHPLLAELARLVNDSTSDAQRHRLAVLI' A
#
# COMPACT_ATOMS: atom_id res chain seq x y z
N MET A 1 24.77 -15.69 -5.35
CA MET A 1 24.03 -14.93 -6.38
C MET A 1 22.93 -14.17 -5.66
N SER A 2 23.22 -12.93 -5.24
CA SER A 2 22.26 -12.08 -4.52
C SER A 2 21.25 -11.55 -5.53
N GLY A 3 20.00 -12.03 -5.46
CA GLY A 3 18.90 -11.48 -6.24
C GLY A 3 18.61 -10.06 -5.74
N SER A 4 19.00 -9.05 -6.52
CA SER A 4 18.50 -7.69 -6.31
C SER A 4 16.99 -7.72 -6.58
N SER A 5 16.18 -7.70 -5.52
CA SER A 5 14.79 -7.31 -5.66
C SER A 5 14.79 -5.86 -6.11
N SER A 6 14.65 -5.65 -7.41
CA SER A 6 14.35 -4.34 -7.99
C SER A 6 12.99 -3.93 -7.45
N THR A 7 12.97 -3.25 -6.31
CA THR A 7 11.80 -2.52 -5.85
C THR A 7 11.44 -1.61 -7.02
N PRO A 8 10.25 -1.74 -7.64
CA PRO A 8 9.89 -0.90 -8.78
C PRO A 8 10.12 0.55 -8.37
N GLU A 9 10.95 1.26 -9.13
CA GLU A 9 11.50 2.59 -8.81
C GLU A 9 10.44 3.71 -8.71
N LEU A 10 9.15 3.35 -8.67
CA LEU A 10 7.97 4.22 -8.71
C LEU A 10 6.84 3.77 -7.78
N LEU A 11 7.09 2.91 -6.78
CA LEU A 11 6.05 2.59 -5.80
C LEU A 11 5.71 3.84 -4.96
N PRO A 12 4.43 4.27 -4.89
CA PRO A 12 4.04 5.48 -4.17
C PRO A 12 4.37 5.41 -2.67
N ILE A 13 4.74 6.55 -2.09
CA ILE A 13 4.98 6.64 -0.65
C ILE A 13 3.66 6.40 0.09
N LEU A 14 3.71 5.60 1.16
CA LEU A 14 2.55 5.36 1.99
C LEU A 14 2.11 6.67 2.68
N SER A 15 0.82 6.95 2.65
CA SER A 15 0.16 8.12 3.23
C SER A 15 -1.19 7.73 3.82
N ARG A 16 -1.77 8.62 4.62
CA ARG A 16 -3.05 8.39 5.32
C ARG A 16 -4.23 8.51 4.37
N GLY A 17 -5.22 7.64 4.56
CA GLY A 17 -6.51 7.71 3.89
C GLY A 17 -6.47 7.27 2.43
N LYS A 18 -7.58 7.51 1.73
CA LYS A 18 -7.77 7.10 0.34
C LYS A 18 -7.27 8.16 -0.65
N HIS A 19 -6.68 7.70 -1.75
CA HIS A 19 -6.15 8.53 -2.81
C HIS A 19 -6.84 8.23 -4.15
N ARG A 20 -6.91 9.25 -5.01
CA ARG A 20 -7.49 9.09 -6.36
C ARG A 20 -6.47 8.57 -7.40
N SER A 21 -5.18 8.57 -7.05
CA SER A 21 -4.08 8.18 -7.93
C SER A 21 -2.76 8.11 -7.15
N SER A 22 -1.81 7.30 -7.63
CA SER A 22 -0.46 7.13 -7.08
C SER A 22 0.37 8.40 -6.92
N ARG A 23 0.11 9.43 -7.74
CA ARG A 23 0.80 10.73 -7.65
C ARG A 23 0.56 11.49 -6.34
N LYS A 24 -0.47 11.12 -5.59
CA LYS A 24 -0.81 11.74 -4.28
C LYS A 24 -0.36 10.88 -3.09
N GLY A 25 0.43 9.83 -3.33
CA GLY A 25 0.69 8.78 -2.35
C GLY A 25 -0.28 7.60 -2.49
N ALA A 26 -0.20 6.68 -1.54
CA ALA A 26 -1.04 5.49 -1.45
C ALA A 26 -1.31 5.12 0.00
N CYS A 27 -2.47 4.59 0.33
CA CYS A 27 -2.58 3.74 1.51
C CYS A 27 -2.02 2.35 1.22
N PHE A 28 -1.86 1.55 2.27
CA PHE A 28 -1.45 0.15 2.20
C PHE A 28 -2.24 -0.64 1.14
N MET A 29 -3.57 -0.49 1.11
CA MET A 29 -4.41 -1.29 0.20
C MET A 29 -4.36 -0.81 -1.25
N GLU A 30 -4.12 0.48 -1.50
CA GLU A 30 -3.91 0.98 -2.86
C GLU A 30 -2.61 0.44 -3.45
N MET A 31 -1.56 0.38 -2.64
CA MET A 31 -0.31 -0.29 -3.03
C MET A 31 -0.53 -1.77 -3.30
N ALA A 32 -1.23 -2.48 -2.40
CA ALA A 32 -1.56 -3.89 -2.58
C ALA A 32 -2.32 -4.14 -3.88
N SER A 33 -3.26 -3.25 -4.26
CA SER A 33 -3.98 -3.35 -5.52
C SER A 33 -3.05 -3.30 -6.74
N VAL A 34 -2.05 -2.40 -6.73
CA VAL A 34 -1.07 -2.28 -7.81
C VAL A 34 -0.16 -3.50 -7.89
N LEU A 35 0.34 -3.98 -6.74
CA LEU A 35 1.20 -5.16 -6.69
C LEU A 35 0.47 -6.44 -7.12
N ALA A 36 -0.84 -6.51 -6.86
CA ALA A 36 -1.70 -7.59 -7.33
C ALA A 36 -2.13 -7.47 -8.81
N GLY A 37 -1.71 -6.40 -9.51
CA GLY A 37 -2.11 -6.13 -10.90
C GLY A 37 -3.57 -5.73 -11.06
N GLU A 38 -4.22 -5.30 -9.99
CA GLU A 38 -5.60 -4.83 -10.00
C GLU A 38 -5.70 -3.34 -10.34
N ARG A 39 -6.95 -2.88 -10.55
CA ARG A 39 -7.23 -1.45 -10.65
C ARG A 39 -6.95 -0.76 -9.30
N TRP A 40 -6.37 0.44 -9.36
CA TRP A 40 -6.18 1.30 -8.19
C TRP A 40 -7.43 1.38 -7.31
N SER A 41 -7.33 0.84 -6.10
CA SER A 41 -8.42 0.79 -5.14
C SER A 41 -7.87 0.57 -3.73
N ASP A 42 -8.48 1.21 -2.74
CA ASP A 42 -8.27 0.90 -1.32
C ASP A 42 -9.10 -0.30 -0.84
N HIS A 43 -9.88 -0.91 -1.74
CA HIS A 43 -10.62 -2.15 -1.55
C HIS A 43 -10.33 -3.13 -2.71
N PRO A 44 -9.11 -3.69 -2.82
CA PRO A 44 -8.80 -4.66 -3.85
C PRO A 44 -9.51 -6.00 -3.61
N ARG A 45 -9.72 -6.76 -4.67
CA ARG A 45 -10.36 -8.08 -4.65
C ARG A 45 -9.42 -9.18 -4.13
N CYS A 46 -8.11 -8.99 -4.24
CA CYS A 46 -7.08 -9.93 -3.79
C CYS A 46 -7.02 -10.07 -2.27
N THR A 47 -7.61 -9.13 -1.53
CA THR A 47 -7.58 -9.10 -0.06
C THR A 47 -8.98 -9.23 0.50
N HIS A 48 -9.16 -10.12 1.47
CA HIS A 48 -10.44 -10.28 2.15
C HIS A 48 -10.90 -8.94 2.79
N PRO A 49 -12.17 -8.53 2.69
CA PRO A 49 -12.63 -7.21 3.13
C PRO A 49 -12.26 -6.86 4.58
N LEU A 50 -12.33 -7.83 5.50
CA LEU A 50 -11.92 -7.65 6.89
C LEU A 50 -10.43 -7.32 7.04
N LEU A 51 -9.56 -7.98 6.27
CA LEU A 51 -8.11 -7.73 6.33
C LEU A 51 -7.76 -6.40 5.66
N ALA A 52 -8.46 -6.05 4.58
CA ALA A 52 -8.32 -4.75 3.93
C ALA A 52 -8.72 -3.61 4.87
N GLU A 53 -9.79 -3.78 5.65
CA GLU A 53 -10.19 -2.82 6.68
C GLU A 53 -9.11 -2.67 7.76
N LEU A 54 -8.64 -3.78 8.32
CA LEU A 54 -7.59 -3.76 9.34
C LEU A 54 -6.32 -3.08 8.83
N ALA A 55 -5.87 -3.40 7.61
CA ALA A 55 -4.69 -2.81 7.02
C ALA A 55 -4.82 -1.29 6.80
N ARG A 56 -6.00 -0.81 6.40
CA ARG A 56 -6.28 0.64 6.32
C ARG A 56 -6.27 1.30 7.69
N LEU A 57 -6.86 0.67 8.71
CA LEU A 57 -6.83 1.18 10.09
C LEU A 57 -5.40 1.27 10.63
N VAL A 58 -4.59 0.22 10.44
CA VAL A 58 -3.18 0.21 10.83
C VAL A 58 -2.40 1.27 10.08
N ASN A 59 -2.58 1.39 8.76
CA ASN A 59 -1.98 2.45 7.97
C ASN A 59 -2.33 3.81 8.58
N ASP A 60 -3.61 4.12 8.72
CA ASP A 60 -4.09 5.43 9.12
C ASP A 60 -3.73 5.81 10.56
N SER A 61 -3.54 4.81 11.43
CA SER A 61 -3.13 4.99 12.83
C SER A 61 -1.62 5.05 13.01
N THR A 62 -0.84 4.65 12.01
CA THR A 62 0.64 4.74 12.06
C THR A 62 1.06 6.18 11.81
N SER A 63 2.03 6.68 12.58
CA SER A 63 2.56 8.03 12.39
C SER A 63 3.26 8.18 11.04
N ASP A 64 3.26 9.39 10.48
CA ASP A 64 3.84 9.64 9.16
C ASP A 64 5.33 9.27 9.09
N ALA A 65 6.06 9.49 10.19
CA ALA A 65 7.47 9.12 10.31
C ALA A 65 7.71 7.60 10.24
N GLN A 66 6.75 6.78 10.64
CA GLN A 66 6.91 5.31 10.71
C GLN A 66 6.16 4.56 9.61
N ARG A 67 5.21 5.20 8.92
CA ARG A 67 4.31 4.57 7.94
C ARG A 67 5.06 3.85 6.81
N HIS A 68 6.21 4.38 6.39
CA HIS A 68 7.06 3.77 5.35
C HIS A 68 7.48 2.33 5.71
N ARG A 69 7.59 1.99 7.00
CA ARG A 69 7.96 0.66 7.46
C ARG A 69 6.90 -0.40 7.18
N LEU A 70 5.65 0.00 6.94
CA LEU A 70 4.59 -0.93 6.57
C LEU A 70 4.75 -1.46 5.13
N ALA A 71 5.53 -0.78 4.28
CA ALA A 71 5.64 -1.12 2.86
C ALA A 71 6.21 -2.53 2.61
N VAL A 72 7.05 -3.04 3.51
CA VAL A 72 7.64 -4.39 3.40
C VAL A 72 6.68 -5.50 3.81
N LEU A 73 5.49 -5.16 4.30
CA LEU A 73 4.45 -6.10 4.72
C LEU A 73 3.32 -6.24 3.68
N ILE A 74 3.41 -5.51 2.57
CA ILE A 74 2.45 -5.50 1.46
C ILE A 74 2.83 -6.59 0.47
#